data_AF-A0A6P7QS13-F1
#
_entry.id   AF-A0A6P7QS13-F1
#
_cell.length_a   1.000
_cell.length_b   1.000
_cell.length_c   1.000
_cell.angle_alpha   90.00
_cell.angle_beta   90.00
_cell.angle_gamma   90.00
#
_symmetry.space_group_name_H-M   'P 1'
#
loop_
_entity.id
_entity.type
_entity.pdbx_description
1 polymer ?
#
loop_
_entity_poly.entity_id
_entity_poly.type
_entity_poly.pdbx_seq_one_letter_code
_entity_poly.pdbx_strand_id
1 'polypeptide(L)'
;MESEYREMLLLTGLDHITEEELKRFKYFALTEFQIARSTLDVADRTELADHLIQSAGAASAVTKAINIFQKLNYMHIANALEEKKKEAERKFMTNTKKRGTQKVENRSQAENCSAASATHSDNDFKEQAATEVCPQAKPQKKQMVAEQEAIREDLQKDPLVVTVLKAINPFECETQEGRQEIFHATVATETDFFFVKVLNAQFKDKFIPKRTIKISNYLWHNNFMEVTSSSVVVDVESNHVVPNNVVKRAKETPRISKLKIQPCGTIVNGLFKVQKITEEKDRVLYVIHDKTGTMEVLVLENPSKTKCEEGDKIRLTFFEVSKNGVKIQLKSGPCSFFKVIKAAKPKTDMKSVE
;
A
#
# COMPACT_ATOMS: atom_id res chain seq x y z
N MET A 1 22.31 -16.50 13.18
CA MET A 1 21.67 -15.24 13.59
C MET A 1 21.82 -14.20 12.51
N GLU A 2 23.05 -13.86 12.12
CA GLU A 2 23.29 -12.83 11.10
C GLU A 2 22.60 -13.10 9.76
N SER A 3 22.64 -14.35 9.26
CA SER A 3 21.91 -14.75 8.05
C SER A 3 20.39 -14.58 8.15
N GLU A 4 19.79 -14.91 9.31
CA GLU A 4 18.35 -14.80 9.55
C GLU A 4 17.89 -13.33 9.66
N TYR A 5 18.69 -12.48 10.30
CA TYR A 5 18.41 -11.03 10.36
C TYR A 5 18.64 -10.34 9.01
N ARG A 6 19.61 -10.79 8.22
CA ARG A 6 19.83 -10.32 6.84
C ARG A 6 18.64 -10.67 5.95
N GLU A 7 18.18 -11.92 6.00
CA GLU A 7 17.00 -12.37 5.27
C GLU A 7 15.75 -11.59 5.72
N MET A 8 15.62 -11.32 7.01
CA MET A 8 14.54 -10.49 7.57
C MET A 8 14.56 -9.06 7.01
N LEU A 9 15.72 -8.40 7.01
CA LEU A 9 15.86 -7.05 6.45
C LEU A 9 15.48 -6.98 4.97
N LEU A 10 15.89 -7.98 4.18
CA LEU A 10 15.60 -8.02 2.75
C LEU A 10 14.14 -8.39 2.50
N LEU A 11 13.77 -9.62 2.86
CA LEU A 11 12.51 -10.22 2.47
C LEU A 11 11.32 -9.62 3.20
N THR A 12 11.48 -9.07 4.41
CA THR A 12 10.37 -8.48 5.16
C THR A 12 10.42 -6.95 5.14
N GLY A 13 11.58 -6.36 4.85
CA GLY A 13 11.82 -4.92 4.87
C GLY A 13 11.98 -4.31 3.48
N LEU A 14 13.20 -4.38 2.95
CA LEU A 14 13.65 -3.62 1.78
C LEU A 14 12.99 -4.07 0.46
N ASP A 15 12.60 -5.34 0.32
CA ASP A 15 11.90 -5.84 -0.88
C ASP A 15 10.43 -5.40 -0.92
N HIS A 16 9.90 -4.94 0.21
CA HIS A 16 8.52 -4.46 0.33
C HIS A 16 8.37 -2.96 0.03
N ILE A 17 9.47 -2.28 -0.29
CA ILE A 17 9.47 -0.86 -0.65
C ILE A 17 9.94 -0.64 -2.10
N THR A 18 9.35 0.35 -2.74
CA THR A 18 9.70 0.83 -4.08
C THR A 18 11.09 1.48 -4.10
N GLU A 19 11.64 1.75 -5.29
CA GLU A 19 12.92 2.45 -5.43
C GLU A 19 12.90 3.87 -4.84
N GLU A 20 11.76 4.56 -4.91
CA GLU A 20 11.62 5.91 -4.37
C GLU A 20 11.58 5.90 -2.84
N GLU A 21 10.86 4.93 -2.28
CA GLU A 21 10.83 4.68 -0.84
C GLU A 21 12.19 4.20 -0.32
N LEU A 22 12.94 3.42 -1.12
CA LEU A 22 14.31 3.01 -0.83
C LEU A 22 15.25 4.22 -0.78
N LYS A 23 15.11 5.18 -1.70
CA LYS A 23 15.87 6.46 -1.62
C LYS A 23 15.55 7.23 -0.34
N ARG A 24 14.27 7.30 0.06
CA ARG A 24 13.86 7.91 1.33
C ARG A 24 14.45 7.16 2.53
N PHE A 25 14.41 5.82 2.51
CA PHE A 25 15.02 4.99 3.55
C PHE A 25 16.54 5.26 3.66
N LYS A 26 17.25 5.26 2.53
CA LYS A 26 18.68 5.58 2.46
C LYS A 26 19.00 6.94 3.06
N TYR A 27 18.17 7.96 2.82
CA TYR A 27 18.34 9.29 3.40
C TYR A 27 18.36 9.25 4.94
N PHE A 28 17.42 8.55 5.58
CA PHE A 28 17.41 8.40 7.04
C PHE A 28 18.51 7.45 7.55
N ALA A 29 18.92 6.47 6.74
CA ALA A 29 20.01 5.57 7.08
C ALA A 29 21.36 6.29 7.20
N LEU A 30 21.59 7.39 6.47
CA LEU A 30 22.80 8.24 6.60
C LEU A 30 23.04 8.65 8.06
N THR A 31 21.98 9.13 8.72
CA THR A 31 22.07 9.63 10.09
C THR A 31 21.98 8.53 11.14
N GLU A 32 21.13 7.53 10.90
CA GLU A 32 20.86 6.47 11.89
C GLU A 32 21.97 5.41 11.95
N PHE A 33 22.67 5.18 10.84
CA PHE A 33 23.75 4.19 10.71
C PHE A 33 25.13 4.82 10.48
N GLN A 34 25.22 6.15 10.36
CA GLN A 34 26.48 6.87 10.11
C GLN A 34 27.25 6.33 8.89
N ILE A 35 26.53 5.87 7.85
CA ILE A 35 27.12 5.34 6.62
C ILE A 35 27.35 6.50 5.65
N ALA A 36 28.47 6.46 4.93
CA ALA A 36 28.78 7.47 3.92
C ALA A 36 27.76 7.49 2.78
N ARG A 37 27.39 8.70 2.34
CA ARG A 37 26.41 8.90 1.27
C ARG A 37 26.80 8.25 -0.05
N SER A 38 28.07 8.32 -0.41
CA SER A 38 28.62 7.67 -1.60
C SER A 38 28.40 6.16 -1.61
N THR A 39 28.36 5.52 -0.44
CA THR A 39 28.13 4.09 -0.29
C THR A 39 26.64 3.75 -0.41
N LEU A 40 25.76 4.52 0.25
CA LEU A 40 24.32 4.24 0.21
C LEU A 40 23.67 4.57 -1.14
N ASP A 41 24.11 5.63 -1.82
CA ASP A 41 23.45 6.10 -3.05
C ASP A 41 23.53 5.04 -4.17
N VAL A 42 24.66 4.34 -4.29
CA VAL A 42 24.87 3.29 -5.30
C VAL A 42 24.39 1.90 -4.87
N ALA A 43 24.25 1.65 -3.55
CA ALA A 43 23.95 0.33 -3.03
C ALA A 43 22.59 -0.20 -3.50
N ASP A 44 22.54 -1.42 -4.02
CA ASP A 44 21.26 -2.11 -4.22
C ASP A 44 20.64 -2.57 -2.87
N ARG A 45 19.47 -3.21 -2.87
CA ARG A 45 18.81 -3.66 -1.63
C ARG A 45 19.68 -4.64 -0.83
N THR A 46 20.39 -5.52 -1.54
CA THR A 46 21.25 -6.56 -0.96
C THR A 46 22.46 -5.92 -0.29
N GLU A 47 23.16 -5.05 -1.03
CA GLU A 47 24.31 -4.30 -0.55
C GLU A 47 23.92 -3.37 0.61
N LEU A 48 22.75 -2.74 0.53
CA LEU A 48 22.22 -1.91 1.61
C LEU A 48 22.05 -2.74 2.89
N ALA A 49 21.40 -3.89 2.83
CA ALA A 49 21.23 -4.74 4.01
C ALA A 49 22.58 -5.14 4.64
N ASP A 50 23.57 -5.45 3.81
CA ASP A 50 24.93 -5.75 4.26
C ASP A 50 25.58 -4.54 4.95
N HIS A 51 25.46 -3.35 4.37
CA HIS A 51 25.99 -2.13 4.97
C HIS A 51 25.31 -1.77 6.30
N LEU A 52 23.99 -1.98 6.43
CA LEU A 52 23.27 -1.75 7.69
C LEU A 52 23.78 -2.69 8.80
N ILE A 53 23.97 -3.98 8.46
CA ILE A 53 24.47 -5.00 9.40
C ILE A 53 25.93 -4.72 9.76
N GLN A 54 26.78 -4.38 8.80
CA GLN A 54 28.19 -4.04 9.05
C GLN A 54 28.32 -2.81 9.95
N SER A 55 27.45 -1.81 9.80
CA SER A 55 27.46 -0.59 10.60
C SER A 55 27.02 -0.82 12.05
N ALA A 56 25.89 -1.52 12.27
CA ALA A 56 25.25 -1.56 13.59
C ALA A 56 25.25 -2.94 14.26
N GLY A 57 25.60 -4.00 13.54
CA GLY A 57 25.39 -5.40 13.93
C GLY A 57 23.96 -5.88 13.65
N ALA A 58 23.79 -7.18 13.39
CA ALA A 58 22.58 -7.75 12.81
C ALA A 58 21.25 -7.39 13.52
N ALA A 59 21.13 -7.60 14.83
CA ALA A 59 19.90 -7.33 15.57
C ALA A 59 19.63 -5.82 15.76
N SER A 60 20.69 -5.03 15.93
CA SER A 60 20.62 -3.57 16.04
C SER A 60 20.21 -2.94 14.71
N ALA A 61 20.72 -3.49 13.60
CA ALA A 61 20.37 -3.06 12.25
C ALA A 61 18.87 -3.23 11.97
N VAL A 62 18.28 -4.36 12.35
CA VAL A 62 16.82 -4.56 12.24
C VAL A 62 16.06 -3.54 13.09
N THR A 63 16.50 -3.28 14.32
CA THR A 63 15.85 -2.32 15.21
C THR A 63 15.88 -0.89 14.66
N LYS A 64 17.04 -0.46 14.16
CA LYS A 64 17.20 0.86 13.53
C LYS A 64 16.40 0.95 12.23
N ALA A 65 16.35 -0.13 11.43
CA ALA A 65 15.53 -0.18 10.22
C ALA A 65 14.02 -0.04 10.55
N ILE A 66 13.53 -0.73 11.59
CA ILE A 66 12.15 -0.58 12.09
C ILE A 66 11.86 0.89 12.45
N ASN A 67 12.76 1.54 13.18
CA ASN A 67 12.59 2.96 13.54
C ASN A 67 12.53 3.87 12.31
N ILE A 68 13.35 3.62 11.29
CA ILE A 68 13.29 4.36 10.02
C ILE A 68 11.95 4.12 9.33
N PHE A 69 11.48 2.87 9.25
CA PHE A 69 10.18 2.56 8.68
C PHE A 69 9.02 3.23 9.42
N GLN A 70 9.08 3.32 10.75
CA GLN A 70 8.10 4.07 11.55
C GLN A 70 8.14 5.57 11.23
N LYS A 71 9.34 6.17 11.13
CA LYS A 71 9.51 7.59 10.75
C LYS A 71 8.96 7.90 9.36
N LEU A 72 9.10 6.95 8.43
CA LEU A 72 8.55 7.04 7.08
C LEU A 72 7.05 6.70 7.02
N ASN A 73 6.44 6.36 8.15
CA ASN A 73 5.05 5.90 8.26
C ASN A 73 4.75 4.58 7.50
N TYR A 74 5.76 3.75 7.26
CA TYR A 74 5.62 2.40 6.69
C TYR A 74 5.32 1.38 7.80
N MET A 75 4.25 1.64 8.54
CA MET A 75 3.88 0.89 9.76
C MET A 75 3.64 -0.60 9.50
N HIS A 76 3.21 -0.98 8.29
CA HIS A 76 3.01 -2.37 7.92
C HIS A 76 4.35 -3.15 7.90
N ILE A 77 5.41 -2.55 7.35
CA ILE A 77 6.76 -3.11 7.29
C ILE A 77 7.39 -3.11 8.67
N ALA A 78 7.28 -1.99 9.39
CA ALA A 78 7.80 -1.87 10.75
C ALA A 78 7.21 -2.96 11.67
N ASN A 79 5.88 -3.15 11.64
CA ASN A 79 5.22 -4.16 12.45
C ASN A 79 5.59 -5.59 12.01
N ALA A 80 5.71 -5.85 10.70
CA ALA A 80 6.12 -7.16 10.20
C ALA A 80 7.55 -7.52 10.64
N LEU A 81 8.48 -6.57 10.56
CA LEU A 81 9.85 -6.73 11.05
C LEU A 81 9.90 -6.92 12.57
N GLU A 82 9.10 -6.17 13.33
CA GLU A 82 9.01 -6.30 14.78
C GLU A 82 8.52 -7.70 15.20
N GLU A 83 7.48 -8.22 14.55
CA GLU A 83 6.98 -9.58 14.83
C GLU A 83 7.96 -10.66 14.41
N LYS A 84 8.63 -10.51 13.26
CA LYS A 84 9.68 -11.44 12.82
C LYS A 84 10.90 -11.44 13.73
N LYS A 85 11.31 -10.27 14.23
CA LYS A 85 12.36 -10.12 15.24
C LYS A 85 12.00 -10.87 16.52
N LYS A 86 10.79 -10.66 17.06
CA LYS A 86 10.31 -11.40 18.25
C LYS A 86 10.22 -12.91 18.00
N GLU A 87 9.86 -13.35 16.80
CA GLU A 87 9.85 -14.77 16.43
C GLU A 87 11.28 -15.36 16.47
N ALA A 88 12.26 -14.68 15.87
CA ALA A 88 13.65 -15.09 15.90
C ALA A 88 14.19 -15.14 17.34
N GLU A 89 13.99 -14.09 18.13
CA GLU A 89 14.41 -14.04 19.54
C GLU A 89 13.79 -15.17 20.39
N ARG A 90 12.51 -15.48 20.18
CA ARG A 90 11.84 -16.62 20.84
C ARG A 90 12.46 -17.96 20.45
N LYS A 91 12.78 -18.18 19.17
CA LYS A 91 13.46 -19.40 18.70
C LYS A 91 14.80 -19.60 19.39
N PHE A 92 15.56 -18.52 19.62
CA PHE A 92 16.82 -18.58 20.36
C PHE A 92 16.65 -18.93 21.85
N MET A 93 15.63 -18.39 22.53
CA MET A 93 15.32 -18.71 23.93
C MET A 93 14.83 -20.16 24.12
N THR A 94 14.09 -20.71 23.16
CA THR A 94 13.68 -22.13 23.18
C THR A 94 14.84 -23.08 22.87
N ASN A 95 15.77 -22.68 21.99
CA ASN A 95 16.94 -23.50 21.63
C ASN A 95 18.02 -23.48 22.72
N THR A 96 18.17 -22.40 23.49
CA THR A 96 19.05 -22.36 24.68
C THR A 96 18.52 -23.22 25.82
N LYS A 97 17.19 -23.29 26.03
CA LYS A 97 16.60 -24.24 27.00
C LYS A 97 16.78 -25.71 26.57
N LYS A 98 16.74 -26.03 25.28
CA LYS A 98 17.04 -27.39 24.77
C LYS A 98 18.52 -27.77 24.84
N ARG A 99 19.45 -26.81 24.82
CA ARG A 99 20.89 -27.05 24.99
C ARG A 99 21.32 -27.23 26.45
N GLY A 100 20.45 -26.94 27.43
CA GLY A 100 20.74 -27.10 28.86
C GLY A 100 20.62 -28.53 29.41
N THR A 101 20.12 -29.50 28.65
CA THR A 101 19.84 -30.87 29.16
C THR A 101 20.64 -31.99 28.48
N GLN A 102 21.66 -31.65 27.69
CA GLN A 102 22.67 -32.64 27.27
C GLN A 102 24.06 -32.07 27.52
N LYS A 103 24.51 -32.23 28.76
CA LYS A 103 25.92 -32.27 29.11
C LYS A 103 26.15 -33.65 29.70
N VAL A 104 26.94 -34.48 29.02
CA VAL A 104 27.88 -35.48 29.57
C VAL A 104 28.63 -36.12 28.39
N GLU A 105 29.95 -35.86 28.38
CA GLU A 105 31.07 -36.71 27.94
C GLU A 105 31.17 -37.17 26.47
N ASN A 106 32.33 -37.18 25.80
CA ASN A 106 33.73 -36.97 26.19
C ASN A 106 34.61 -36.87 24.91
N ARG A 107 35.74 -36.13 25.03
CA ARG A 107 37.09 -36.34 24.43
C ARG A 107 37.25 -36.61 22.91
N SER A 108 38.25 -36.13 22.16
CA SER A 108 39.47 -35.31 22.36
C SER A 108 40.18 -35.22 20.99
N GLN A 109 40.92 -34.12 20.73
CA GLN A 109 42.25 -34.00 20.06
C GLN A 109 42.49 -34.72 18.70
N ALA A 110 43.24 -34.24 17.71
CA ALA A 110 44.12 -33.09 17.49
C ALA A 110 44.56 -33.12 15.99
N GLU A 111 45.10 -32.00 15.49
CA GLU A 111 46.19 -31.91 14.48
C GLU A 111 45.93 -32.43 13.04
N ASN A 112 46.46 -31.89 11.93
CA ASN A 112 47.56 -30.96 11.68
C ASN A 112 47.39 -30.29 10.29
N CYS A 113 48.08 -29.15 10.12
CA CYS A 113 48.23 -28.41 8.87
C CYS A 113 49.29 -29.02 7.92
N SER A 114 49.17 -28.67 6.63
CA SER A 114 50.21 -28.03 5.79
C SER A 114 50.69 -28.75 4.51
N ALA A 115 50.69 -27.94 3.44
CA ALA A 115 51.66 -27.78 2.34
C ALA A 115 51.93 -28.90 1.31
N ALA A 116 51.74 -28.57 0.02
CA ALA A 116 52.80 -28.21 -0.95
C ALA A 116 52.49 -28.64 -2.41
N SER A 117 52.33 -27.63 -3.27
CA SER A 117 52.91 -27.35 -4.59
C SER A 117 53.31 -28.42 -5.63
N ALA A 118 53.15 -27.96 -6.90
CA ALA A 118 53.92 -28.22 -8.14
C ALA A 118 53.45 -29.42 -8.99
N THR A 119 53.35 -29.41 -10.33
CA THR A 119 53.71 -28.46 -11.42
C THR A 119 53.38 -29.11 -12.80
N HIS A 120 53.22 -28.27 -13.84
CA HIS A 120 53.42 -28.53 -15.31
C HIS A 120 52.48 -29.53 -16.01
N SER A 121 52.07 -29.40 -17.28
CA SER A 121 52.62 -28.69 -18.45
C SER A 121 51.54 -28.51 -19.56
N ASP A 122 51.66 -27.38 -20.26
CA ASP A 122 51.64 -27.14 -21.72
C ASP A 122 50.59 -27.81 -22.63
N ASN A 123 49.83 -27.00 -23.38
CA ASN A 123 50.26 -26.57 -24.71
C ASN A 123 49.30 -25.56 -25.38
N ASP A 124 49.93 -24.56 -26.00
CA ASP A 124 49.43 -23.50 -26.87
C ASP A 124 48.76 -23.99 -28.15
N PHE A 125 47.90 -23.15 -28.76
CA PHE A 125 48.10 -22.54 -30.10
C PHE A 125 46.96 -21.54 -30.43
N LYS A 126 47.29 -20.23 -30.43
CA LYS A 126 47.17 -19.21 -31.51
C LYS A 126 46.05 -19.32 -32.58
N GLU A 127 45.50 -18.28 -33.21
CA GLU A 127 45.62 -16.80 -33.21
C GLU A 127 44.51 -16.24 -34.15
N GLN A 128 44.16 -14.94 -33.96
CA GLN A 128 43.68 -13.92 -34.94
C GLN A 128 42.31 -14.12 -35.65
N ALA A 129 41.29 -13.26 -35.51
CA ALA A 129 41.12 -11.81 -35.80
C ALA A 129 40.72 -11.49 -37.26
N ALA A 130 39.51 -10.93 -37.46
CA ALA A 130 39.24 -9.69 -38.23
C ALA A 130 37.74 -9.40 -38.38
N THR A 131 37.46 -8.10 -38.37
CA THR A 131 36.23 -7.30 -38.47
C THR A 131 35.53 -7.41 -39.83
N GLU A 132 34.20 -7.23 -39.91
CA GLU A 132 33.53 -6.14 -40.69
C GLU A 132 31.99 -6.27 -40.85
N VAL A 133 31.34 -5.13 -40.56
CA VAL A 133 30.20 -4.50 -41.28
C VAL A 133 28.79 -5.11 -41.19
N CYS A 134 27.89 -4.28 -40.64
CA CYS A 134 26.43 -4.32 -40.77
C CYS A 134 25.99 -3.51 -42.01
N PRO A 135 24.86 -3.83 -42.67
CA PRO A 135 23.77 -2.84 -42.61
C PRO A 135 22.32 -3.37 -42.64
N GLN A 136 21.47 -2.61 -41.95
CA GLN A 136 20.06 -2.26 -42.22
C GLN A 136 18.99 -3.36 -42.41
N ALA A 137 18.05 -3.39 -41.45
CA ALA A 137 16.62 -3.58 -41.73
C ALA A 137 15.75 -2.75 -40.76
N LYS A 138 14.81 -1.97 -41.31
CA LYS A 138 13.58 -1.44 -40.68
C LYS A 138 12.42 -1.80 -41.65
N PRO A 139 11.12 -1.86 -41.26
CA PRO A 139 10.55 -1.33 -40.01
C PRO A 139 9.48 -2.21 -39.29
N GLN A 140 9.33 -1.92 -38.00
CA GLN A 140 8.07 -1.80 -37.23
C GLN A 140 6.98 -2.88 -37.37
N LYS A 141 6.90 -3.74 -36.34
CA LYS A 141 5.64 -4.14 -35.66
C LYS A 141 6.00 -4.98 -34.44
N LYS A 142 6.06 -4.33 -33.26
CA LYS A 142 5.92 -4.91 -31.91
C LYS A 142 6.34 -3.89 -30.86
N GLN A 143 5.43 -2.99 -30.52
CA GLN A 143 5.49 -2.28 -29.24
C GLN A 143 4.05 -1.94 -28.83
N MET A 144 3.37 -2.95 -28.30
CA MET A 144 2.06 -2.84 -27.64
C MET A 144 1.91 -4.06 -26.71
N VAL A 145 2.89 -4.31 -25.84
CA VAL A 145 2.74 -5.31 -24.75
C VAL A 145 3.55 -4.96 -23.48
N ALA A 146 4.43 -3.96 -23.50
CA ALA A 146 5.21 -3.58 -22.32
C ALA A 146 4.84 -2.16 -21.87
N GLU A 147 3.62 -2.02 -21.37
CA GLU A 147 3.22 -0.93 -20.48
C GLU A 147 2.32 -1.54 -19.39
N GLN A 148 2.90 -2.47 -18.64
CA GLN A 148 2.52 -2.69 -17.25
C GLN A 148 3.65 -2.08 -16.44
N GLU A 149 3.77 -0.76 -16.50
CA GLU A 149 4.79 -0.02 -15.79
C GLU A 149 4.34 0.30 -14.36
N ALA A 150 5.30 0.07 -13.46
CA ALA A 150 5.40 0.45 -12.06
C ALA A 150 4.46 1.56 -11.58
N ILE A 151 3.71 1.24 -10.54
CA ILE A 151 2.77 2.14 -9.88
C ILE A 151 3.56 3.13 -9.00
N ARG A 152 3.70 4.37 -9.48
CA ARG A 152 4.30 5.52 -8.79
C ARG A 152 3.21 6.45 -8.26
N GLU A 153 3.47 7.15 -7.16
CA GLU A 153 2.71 8.36 -6.81
C GLU A 153 3.14 9.47 -7.78
N ASP A 154 2.52 9.53 -8.95
CA ASP A 154 2.94 10.46 -9.98
C ASP A 154 2.25 11.81 -9.79
N LEU A 155 3.07 12.86 -9.62
CA LEU A 155 2.60 14.24 -9.75
C LEU A 155 2.20 14.47 -11.22
N GLN A 156 0.89 14.54 -11.45
CA GLN A 156 0.33 14.79 -12.76
C GLN A 156 0.26 16.30 -12.99
N LYS A 157 1.16 16.78 -13.85
CA LYS A 157 1.22 18.18 -14.26
C LYS A 157 0.25 18.47 -15.40
N ASP A 158 -0.05 17.47 -16.22
CA ASP A 158 -0.92 17.63 -17.37
C ASP A 158 -2.36 17.93 -16.91
N PRO A 159 -2.98 19.01 -17.42
CA PRO A 159 -4.34 19.35 -17.03
C PRO A 159 -5.35 18.31 -17.51
N LEU A 160 -6.25 17.90 -16.62
CA LEU A 160 -7.35 17.00 -16.92
C LEU A 160 -8.69 17.76 -16.83
N VAL A 161 -9.47 17.71 -17.90
CA VAL A 161 -10.83 18.27 -17.94
C VAL A 161 -11.81 17.19 -17.49
N VAL A 162 -12.58 17.50 -16.45
CA VAL A 162 -13.53 16.56 -15.85
C VAL A 162 -14.85 17.24 -15.51
N THR A 163 -15.94 16.49 -15.59
CA THR A 163 -17.24 16.91 -15.06
C THR A 163 -17.44 16.36 -13.66
N VAL A 164 -17.87 17.21 -12.73
CA VAL A 164 -18.14 16.83 -11.35
C VAL A 164 -19.46 16.06 -11.28
N LEU A 165 -19.41 14.80 -10.84
CA LEU A 165 -20.61 13.96 -10.66
C LEU A 165 -21.20 14.11 -9.25
N LYS A 166 -20.33 14.22 -8.24
CA LYS A 166 -20.71 14.34 -6.83
C LYS A 166 -19.59 15.03 -6.05
N ALA A 167 -19.94 15.85 -5.09
CA ALA A 167 -19.04 16.34 -4.06
C ALA A 167 -19.77 16.31 -2.72
N ILE A 168 -19.11 15.85 -1.67
CA ILE A 168 -19.66 15.93 -0.31
C ILE A 168 -19.33 17.29 0.32
N ASN A 169 -19.99 17.61 1.43
CA ASN A 169 -19.63 18.78 2.21
C ASN A 169 -18.24 18.57 2.83
N PRO A 170 -17.46 19.65 2.99
CA PRO A 170 -16.21 19.58 3.71
C PRO A 170 -16.38 19.06 5.13
N PHE A 171 -15.35 18.37 5.61
CA PHE A 171 -15.27 17.79 6.95
C PHE A 171 -13.82 17.78 7.40
N GLU A 172 -13.60 17.81 8.71
CA GLU A 172 -12.25 17.76 9.28
C GLU A 172 -11.67 16.34 9.17
N CYS A 173 -10.42 16.25 8.71
CA CYS A 173 -9.66 15.02 8.67
C CYS A 173 -8.21 15.25 9.13
N GLU A 174 -7.63 14.26 9.79
CA GLU A 174 -6.18 14.20 10.02
C GLU A 174 -5.45 13.72 8.77
N THR A 175 -4.51 14.52 8.30
CA THR A 175 -3.67 14.25 7.13
C THR A 175 -2.20 14.35 7.50
N GLN A 176 -1.29 14.10 6.55
CA GLN A 176 0.15 14.27 6.77
C GLN A 176 0.53 15.71 7.13
N GLU A 177 -0.25 16.68 6.66
CA GLU A 177 -0.07 18.13 6.93
C GLU A 177 -0.76 18.56 8.24
N GLY A 178 -1.38 17.62 8.96
CA GLY A 178 -2.15 17.87 10.18
C GLY A 178 -3.66 17.83 9.96
N ARG A 179 -4.40 18.36 10.93
CA ARG A 179 -5.86 18.43 10.89
C ARG A 179 -6.29 19.55 9.96
N GLN A 180 -7.03 19.21 8.92
CA GLN A 180 -7.50 20.15 7.91
C GLN A 180 -8.88 19.80 7.40
N GLU A 181 -9.57 20.79 6.85
CA GLU A 181 -10.90 20.60 6.26
C GLU A 181 -10.75 20.13 4.80
N ILE A 182 -11.30 18.95 4.53
CA ILE A 182 -11.18 18.27 3.23
C ILE A 182 -12.56 17.88 2.72
N PHE A 183 -12.67 17.47 1.45
CA PHE A 183 -13.88 16.82 0.97
C PHE A 183 -13.58 15.77 -0.09
N HIS A 184 -14.50 14.82 -0.24
CA HIS A 184 -14.45 13.81 -1.30
C HIS A 184 -15.33 14.21 -2.47
N ALA A 185 -14.88 13.89 -3.67
CA ALA A 185 -15.65 14.07 -4.89
C ALA A 185 -15.57 12.85 -5.80
N THR A 186 -16.46 12.83 -6.78
CA THR A 186 -16.43 11.90 -7.90
C THR A 186 -16.54 12.75 -9.16
N VAL A 187 -15.57 12.59 -10.05
CA VAL A 187 -15.49 13.33 -11.31
C VAL A 187 -15.43 12.32 -12.46
N ALA A 188 -15.71 12.77 -13.68
CA ALA A 188 -15.70 11.90 -14.85
C ALA A 188 -15.25 12.63 -16.11
N THR A 189 -14.62 11.85 -16.99
CA THR A 189 -14.38 12.17 -18.39
C THR A 189 -15.46 11.50 -19.24
N GLU A 190 -15.33 11.58 -20.56
CA GLU A 190 -16.22 10.86 -21.48
C GLU A 190 -16.08 9.34 -21.36
N THR A 191 -14.91 8.86 -20.95
CA THR A 191 -14.57 7.43 -20.95
C THR A 191 -14.66 6.82 -19.56
N ASP A 192 -14.30 7.57 -18.51
CA ASP A 192 -14.21 6.99 -17.17
C ASP A 192 -14.53 7.96 -16.02
N PHE A 193 -14.52 7.44 -14.81
CA PHE A 193 -14.75 8.22 -13.59
C PHE A 193 -13.66 7.96 -12.55
N PHE A 194 -13.46 8.95 -11.69
CA PHE A 194 -12.42 8.93 -10.67
C PHE A 194 -12.97 9.39 -9.34
N PHE A 195 -12.52 8.74 -8.27
CA PHE A 195 -12.69 9.26 -6.92
C PHE A 195 -11.61 10.29 -6.66
N VAL A 196 -12.00 11.39 -6.01
CA VAL A 196 -11.12 12.52 -5.74
C VAL A 196 -11.13 12.83 -4.25
N LYS A 197 -9.96 12.92 -3.65
CA LYS A 197 -9.76 13.47 -2.31
C LYS A 197 -9.25 14.90 -2.47
N VAL A 198 -10.01 15.88 -1.99
CA VAL A 198 -9.64 17.30 -2.09
C VAL A 198 -9.21 17.78 -0.71
N LEU A 199 -7.91 18.00 -0.55
CA LEU A 199 -7.28 18.39 0.71
C LEU A 199 -7.38 19.90 1.01
N ASN A 200 -7.95 20.67 0.09
CA ASN A 200 -8.18 22.10 0.27
C ASN A 200 -9.66 22.45 0.08
N ALA A 201 -10.37 22.69 1.20
CA ALA A 201 -11.79 23.05 1.20
C ALA A 201 -12.13 24.32 0.39
N GLN A 202 -11.15 25.20 0.11
CA GLN A 202 -11.38 26.39 -0.70
C GLN A 202 -11.81 26.07 -2.13
N PHE A 203 -11.51 24.88 -2.65
CA PHE A 203 -12.00 24.45 -3.96
C PHE A 203 -13.46 24.02 -3.98
N LYS A 204 -14.16 24.01 -2.83
CA LYS A 204 -15.51 23.43 -2.73
C LYS A 204 -16.54 24.13 -3.62
N ASP A 205 -16.34 25.41 -3.93
CA ASP A 205 -17.16 26.20 -4.87
C ASP A 205 -17.00 25.77 -6.33
N LYS A 206 -15.84 25.19 -6.69
CA LYS A 206 -15.58 24.62 -8.03
C LYS A 206 -16.18 23.23 -8.19
N PHE A 207 -16.18 22.44 -7.12
CA PHE A 207 -16.75 21.09 -7.11
C PHE A 207 -18.27 21.10 -6.91
N ILE A 208 -18.99 21.63 -7.91
CA ILE A 208 -20.46 21.64 -7.99
C ILE A 208 -20.92 20.60 -9.02
N PRO A 209 -21.84 19.69 -8.68
CA PRO A 209 -22.32 18.67 -9.62
C PRO A 209 -22.77 19.27 -10.96
N LYS A 210 -22.41 18.57 -12.06
CA LYS A 210 -22.59 18.94 -13.46
C LYS A 210 -21.68 20.04 -13.99
N ARG A 211 -20.89 20.73 -13.15
CA ARG A 211 -19.87 21.64 -13.66
C ARG A 211 -18.70 20.89 -14.27
N THR A 212 -18.13 21.47 -15.31
CA THR A 212 -16.88 21.02 -15.90
C THR A 212 -15.75 21.90 -15.41
N ILE A 213 -14.72 21.26 -14.88
CA ILE A 213 -13.53 21.89 -14.32
C ILE A 213 -12.29 21.31 -14.99
N LYS A 214 -11.23 22.11 -15.05
CA LYS A 214 -9.88 21.65 -15.41
C LYS A 214 -9.03 21.62 -14.15
N ILE A 215 -8.41 20.47 -13.90
CA ILE A 215 -7.56 20.23 -12.74
C ILE A 215 -6.14 19.97 -13.25
N SER A 216 -5.14 20.66 -12.72
CA SER A 216 -3.71 20.38 -12.99
C SER A 216 -2.90 20.38 -11.70
N ASN A 217 -1.69 19.83 -11.74
CA ASN A 217 -0.82 19.62 -10.57
C ASN A 217 -1.52 18.83 -9.46
N TYR A 218 -2.22 17.76 -9.84
CA TYR A 218 -2.82 16.83 -8.90
C TYR A 218 -1.89 15.62 -8.70
N LEU A 219 -2.05 14.94 -7.57
CA LEU A 219 -1.35 13.69 -7.31
C LEU A 219 -2.24 12.53 -7.76
N TRP A 220 -1.67 11.60 -8.51
CA TRP A 220 -2.35 10.36 -8.84
C TRP A 220 -1.88 9.25 -7.92
N HIS A 221 -2.78 8.79 -7.06
CA HIS A 221 -2.60 7.54 -6.34
C HIS A 221 -3.30 6.44 -7.13
N ASN A 222 -2.82 5.20 -7.00
CA ASN A 222 -3.17 4.03 -7.80
C ASN A 222 -4.63 4.00 -8.29
N ASN A 223 -5.58 4.36 -7.42
CA ASN A 223 -7.01 4.29 -7.70
C ASN A 223 -7.81 5.56 -7.33
N PHE A 224 -7.15 6.68 -7.03
CA PHE A 224 -7.82 7.96 -6.78
C PHE A 224 -6.92 9.17 -7.03
N MET A 225 -7.56 10.29 -7.33
CA MET A 225 -6.90 11.58 -7.53
C MET A 225 -6.87 12.36 -6.21
N GLU A 226 -5.73 12.96 -5.88
CA GLU A 226 -5.60 13.86 -4.74
C GLU A 226 -5.31 15.28 -5.21
N VAL A 227 -6.15 16.21 -4.76
CA VAL A 227 -6.08 17.64 -5.09
C VAL A 227 -5.64 18.39 -3.84
N THR A 228 -4.48 19.03 -3.91
CA THR A 228 -3.84 19.70 -2.78
C THR A 228 -3.84 21.22 -2.98
N SER A 229 -3.27 21.97 -2.04
CA SER A 229 -3.11 23.42 -2.16
C SER A 229 -2.22 23.85 -3.34
N SER A 230 -1.37 22.98 -3.87
CA SER A 230 -0.53 23.25 -5.05
C SER A 230 -1.24 22.95 -6.38
N SER A 231 -2.41 22.30 -6.34
CA SER A 231 -3.23 22.05 -7.51
C SER A 231 -3.91 23.31 -8.02
N VAL A 232 -4.20 23.35 -9.32
CA VAL A 232 -4.96 24.44 -9.95
C VAL A 232 -6.29 23.88 -10.43
N VAL A 233 -7.38 24.48 -9.97
CA VAL A 233 -8.76 24.10 -10.35
C VAL A 233 -9.47 25.32 -10.93
N VAL A 234 -9.86 25.23 -12.20
CA VAL A 234 -10.57 26.30 -12.90
C VAL A 234 -11.86 25.80 -13.53
N ASP A 235 -12.89 26.65 -13.56
CA ASP A 235 -14.11 26.38 -14.32
C ASP A 235 -13.80 26.41 -15.82
N VAL A 236 -14.41 25.50 -16.58
CA VAL A 236 -14.29 25.47 -18.04
C VAL A 236 -15.67 25.36 -18.68
N GLU A 237 -15.97 26.29 -19.58
CA GLU A 237 -17.11 26.16 -20.48
C GLU A 237 -16.80 25.04 -21.48
N SER A 238 -17.58 23.96 -21.41
CA SER A 238 -17.37 22.79 -22.23
C SER A 238 -18.70 22.16 -22.61
N ASN A 239 -18.81 21.78 -23.88
CA ASN A 239 -19.92 20.98 -24.40
C ASN A 239 -19.74 19.48 -24.12
N HIS A 240 -18.71 19.09 -23.34
CA HIS A 240 -18.48 17.69 -22.97
C HIS A 240 -19.65 17.14 -22.18
N VAL A 241 -20.24 16.06 -22.67
CA VAL A 241 -21.33 15.34 -22.01
C VAL A 241 -20.81 13.99 -21.56
N VAL A 242 -20.75 13.79 -20.24
CA VAL A 242 -20.39 12.48 -19.68
C VAL A 242 -21.45 11.45 -20.05
N PRO A 243 -21.08 10.35 -20.72
CA PRO A 243 -22.02 9.30 -21.08
C PRO A 243 -22.74 8.68 -19.88
N ASN A 244 -24.02 8.35 -20.06
CA ASN A 244 -24.89 7.82 -18.99
C ASN A 244 -24.36 6.52 -18.36
N ASN A 245 -23.66 5.68 -19.13
CA ASN A 245 -23.02 4.47 -18.61
C ASN A 245 -21.91 4.81 -17.60
N VAL A 246 -21.09 5.84 -17.84
CA VAL A 246 -20.07 6.31 -16.90
C VAL A 246 -20.72 6.81 -15.61
N VAL A 247 -21.77 7.63 -15.72
CA VAL A 247 -22.51 8.14 -14.56
C VAL A 247 -23.15 7.01 -13.74
N LYS A 248 -23.68 5.97 -14.41
CA LYS A 248 -24.23 4.77 -13.74
C LYS A 248 -23.12 4.01 -13.02
N ARG A 249 -22.01 3.68 -13.68
CA ARG A 249 -20.86 3.00 -13.08
C ARG A 249 -20.34 3.73 -11.83
N ALA A 250 -20.23 5.06 -11.89
CA ALA A 250 -19.76 5.88 -10.77
C ALA A 250 -20.69 5.86 -9.53
N LYS A 251 -21.97 5.52 -9.70
CA LYS A 251 -22.98 5.44 -8.63
C LYS A 251 -23.24 4.01 -8.16
N GLU A 252 -22.76 3.02 -8.89
CA GLU A 252 -22.98 1.61 -8.58
C GLU A 252 -22.17 1.18 -7.35
N THR A 253 -22.80 0.40 -6.47
CA THR A 253 -22.07 -0.32 -5.42
C THR A 253 -21.29 -1.48 -6.07
N PRO A 254 -19.96 -1.57 -5.89
CA PRO A 254 -19.18 -2.69 -6.38
C PRO A 254 -19.64 -4.03 -5.77
N ARG A 255 -19.72 -5.08 -6.58
CA ARG A 255 -20.04 -6.43 -6.09
C ARG A 255 -18.89 -6.97 -5.24
N ILE A 256 -19.21 -7.65 -4.15
CA ILE A 256 -18.21 -8.21 -3.23
C ILE A 256 -17.25 -9.18 -3.94
N SER A 257 -17.75 -10.03 -4.85
CA SER A 257 -16.88 -10.94 -5.61
C SER A 257 -15.85 -10.21 -6.47
N LYS A 258 -16.22 -9.04 -7.02
CA LYS A 258 -15.28 -8.19 -7.76
C LYS A 258 -14.26 -7.55 -6.84
N LEU A 259 -14.66 -7.10 -5.64
CA LEU A 259 -13.74 -6.51 -4.67
C LEU A 259 -12.64 -7.48 -4.21
N LYS A 260 -12.95 -8.79 -4.11
CA LYS A 260 -11.97 -9.82 -3.72
C LYS A 260 -10.81 -10.01 -4.70
N ILE A 261 -10.97 -9.56 -5.94
CA ILE A 261 -9.94 -9.67 -6.98
C ILE A 261 -9.31 -8.30 -7.33
N GLN A 262 -9.73 -7.22 -6.65
CA GLN A 262 -9.13 -5.90 -6.84
C GLN A 262 -7.76 -5.80 -6.14
N PRO A 263 -6.83 -5.00 -6.66
CA PRO A 263 -5.57 -4.74 -5.99
C PRO A 263 -5.77 -4.00 -4.67
N CYS A 264 -4.83 -4.19 -3.74
CA CYS A 264 -4.80 -3.40 -2.50
C CYS A 264 -4.71 -1.90 -2.81
N GLY A 265 -5.32 -1.07 -1.95
CA GLY A 265 -5.43 0.37 -2.17
C GLY A 265 -6.53 0.78 -3.14
N THR A 266 -7.34 -0.15 -3.66
CA THR A 266 -8.53 0.20 -4.45
C THR A 266 -9.54 0.93 -3.58
N ILE A 267 -9.95 2.13 -4.00
CA ILE A 267 -10.97 2.91 -3.30
C ILE A 267 -12.37 2.35 -3.57
N VAL A 268 -13.13 2.18 -2.49
CA VAL A 268 -14.47 1.62 -2.48
C VAL A 268 -15.44 2.62 -1.87
N ASN A 269 -16.36 3.07 -2.71
CA ASN A 269 -17.57 3.78 -2.33
C ASN A 269 -18.75 2.86 -2.63
N GLY A 270 -19.66 2.69 -1.67
CA GLY A 270 -20.76 1.75 -1.88
C GLY A 270 -21.72 1.63 -0.71
N LEU A 271 -22.88 1.04 -0.98
CA LEU A 271 -23.90 0.74 0.02
C LEU A 271 -24.01 -0.78 0.21
N PHE A 272 -23.66 -1.26 1.40
CA PHE A 272 -23.61 -2.69 1.70
C PHE A 272 -24.51 -3.04 2.87
N LYS A 273 -25.09 -4.24 2.87
CA LYS A 273 -25.89 -4.74 4.00
C LYS A 273 -24.98 -5.41 5.02
N VAL A 274 -25.17 -5.08 6.28
CA VAL A 274 -24.44 -5.67 7.40
C VAL A 274 -25.07 -7.00 7.78
N GLN A 275 -24.23 -8.03 7.85
CA GLN A 275 -24.59 -9.37 8.29
C GLN A 275 -24.26 -9.59 9.76
N LYS A 276 -23.06 -9.17 10.18
CA LYS A 276 -22.54 -9.38 11.54
C LYS A 276 -21.67 -8.21 11.96
N ILE A 277 -21.68 -7.89 13.24
CA ILE A 277 -20.83 -6.85 13.84
C ILE A 277 -20.00 -7.50 14.94
N THR A 278 -18.72 -7.15 15.03
CA THR A 278 -17.83 -7.58 16.11
C THR A 278 -17.04 -6.37 16.59
N GLU A 279 -17.26 -6.00 17.84
CA GLU A 279 -16.58 -4.87 18.48
C GLU A 279 -15.34 -5.38 19.21
N GLU A 280 -14.21 -4.71 18.97
CA GLU A 280 -12.95 -4.89 19.67
C GLU A 280 -12.56 -3.56 20.35
N LYS A 281 -11.49 -3.55 21.17
CA LYS A 281 -11.15 -2.38 22.01
C LYS A 281 -10.94 -1.07 21.23
N ASP A 282 -10.34 -1.15 20.05
CA ASP A 282 -9.88 -0.01 19.23
C ASP A 282 -10.47 0.01 17.81
N ARG A 283 -11.30 -0.99 17.48
CA ARG A 283 -11.80 -1.22 16.12
C ARG A 283 -13.13 -1.94 16.11
N VAL A 284 -13.87 -1.77 15.02
CA VAL A 284 -15.12 -2.51 14.77
C VAL A 284 -15.01 -3.23 13.43
N LEU A 285 -15.37 -4.51 13.44
CA LEU A 285 -15.42 -5.34 12.26
C LEU A 285 -16.87 -5.54 11.83
N TYR A 286 -17.20 -5.06 10.63
CA TYR A 286 -18.49 -5.30 10.00
C TYR A 286 -18.32 -6.39 8.94
N VAL A 287 -19.09 -7.47 9.05
CA VAL A 287 -19.23 -8.43 7.96
C VAL A 287 -20.35 -7.93 7.06
N ILE A 288 -20.01 -7.49 5.86
CA ILE A 288 -20.96 -7.10 4.83
C ILE A 288 -21.26 -8.26 3.89
N HIS A 289 -22.44 -8.25 3.29
CA HIS A 289 -22.83 -9.26 2.30
C HIS A 289 -23.65 -8.68 1.15
N ASP A 290 -23.56 -9.36 0.02
CA ASP A 290 -24.44 -9.23 -1.13
C ASP A 290 -24.67 -10.63 -1.75
N LYS A 291 -25.38 -10.70 -2.87
CA LYS A 291 -25.66 -11.96 -3.57
C LYS A 291 -24.40 -12.70 -4.08
N THR A 292 -23.25 -12.05 -4.07
CA THR A 292 -21.97 -12.59 -4.55
C THR A 292 -21.01 -13.00 -3.43
N GLY A 293 -21.39 -12.79 -2.17
CA GLY A 293 -20.68 -13.32 -1.01
C GLY A 293 -20.58 -12.31 0.12
N THR A 294 -19.60 -12.55 1.00
CA THR A 294 -19.33 -11.75 2.18
C THR A 294 -17.93 -11.16 2.16
N MET A 295 -17.74 -10.03 2.84
CA MET A 295 -16.45 -9.36 3.02
C MET A 295 -16.43 -8.66 4.38
N GLU A 296 -15.24 -8.56 4.97
CA GLU A 296 -15.03 -7.82 6.20
C GLU A 296 -14.71 -6.36 5.91
N VAL A 297 -15.24 -5.46 6.75
CA VAL A 297 -14.93 -4.04 6.76
C VAL A 297 -14.37 -3.70 8.14
N LEU A 298 -13.08 -3.43 8.19
CA LEU A 298 -12.38 -3.01 9.38
C LEU A 298 -12.47 -1.49 9.51
N VAL A 299 -13.12 -1.01 10.57
CA VAL A 299 -13.16 0.41 10.91
C VAL A 299 -12.23 0.64 12.10
N LEU A 300 -11.11 1.31 11.82
CA LEU A 300 -10.18 1.82 12.83
C LEU A 300 -10.74 3.12 13.40
N GLU A 301 -10.88 3.17 14.72
CA GLU A 301 -11.53 4.25 15.46
C GLU A 301 -13.00 4.46 15.07
N ASN A 302 -13.89 4.47 16.06
CA ASN A 302 -15.31 4.73 15.82
C ASN A 302 -15.69 6.14 16.32
N PRO A 303 -15.48 7.20 15.53
CA PRO A 303 -15.88 8.54 15.93
C PRO A 303 -17.42 8.69 16.03
N SER A 304 -18.20 7.81 15.38
CA SER A 304 -19.66 7.84 15.42
C SER A 304 -20.24 6.69 16.26
N LYS A 305 -20.72 7.01 17.48
CA LYS A 305 -21.62 6.14 18.28
C LYS A 305 -22.96 5.82 17.59
N THR A 306 -23.08 5.97 16.28
CA THR A 306 -24.28 5.55 15.55
C THR A 306 -24.36 4.03 15.60
N LYS A 307 -25.23 3.53 16.49
CA LYS A 307 -25.53 2.10 16.63
C LYS A 307 -25.92 1.54 15.27
N CYS A 308 -25.04 0.76 14.67
CA CYS A 308 -25.38 -0.09 13.53
C CYS A 308 -25.82 -1.45 14.09
N GLU A 309 -26.84 -2.04 13.49
CA GLU A 309 -27.35 -3.37 13.87
C GLU A 309 -27.22 -4.32 12.68
N GLU A 310 -27.30 -5.62 12.95
CA GLU A 310 -27.39 -6.63 11.90
C GLU A 310 -28.64 -6.38 11.04
N GLY A 311 -28.48 -6.46 9.72
CA GLY A 311 -29.55 -6.15 8.77
C GLY A 311 -29.59 -4.69 8.30
N ASP A 312 -28.98 -3.75 9.04
CA ASP A 312 -28.79 -2.37 8.57
C ASP A 312 -27.91 -2.33 7.32
N LYS A 313 -27.92 -1.18 6.62
CA LYS A 313 -26.98 -0.93 5.52
C LYS A 313 -25.98 0.15 5.92
N ILE A 314 -24.72 -0.02 5.53
CA ILE A 314 -23.67 0.99 5.69
C ILE A 314 -23.26 1.53 4.33
N ARG A 315 -23.25 2.86 4.22
CA ARG A 315 -22.73 3.58 3.06
C ARG A 315 -21.29 3.96 3.31
N LEU A 316 -20.37 3.22 2.72
CA LEU A 316 -18.93 3.45 2.80
C LEU A 316 -18.53 4.60 1.87
N THR A 317 -17.66 5.48 2.38
CA THR A 317 -17.00 6.54 1.60
C THR A 317 -15.49 6.47 1.85
N PHE A 318 -14.73 6.33 0.76
CA PHE A 318 -13.27 6.29 0.71
C PHE A 318 -12.63 5.15 1.51
N PHE A 319 -13.25 3.96 1.52
CA PHE A 319 -12.64 2.77 2.11
C PHE A 319 -11.65 2.12 1.14
N GLU A 320 -10.65 1.43 1.65
CA GLU A 320 -9.61 0.81 0.83
C GLU A 320 -9.73 -0.71 0.85
N VAL A 321 -9.56 -1.35 -0.31
CA VAL A 321 -9.28 -2.79 -0.38
C VAL A 321 -7.93 -3.05 0.27
N SER A 322 -7.90 -3.92 1.28
CA SER A 322 -6.69 -4.29 1.99
C SER A 322 -6.59 -5.80 2.18
N LYS A 323 -5.41 -6.26 2.60
CA LYS A 323 -5.17 -7.65 3.02
C LYS A 323 -4.97 -7.73 4.53
N ASN A 324 -5.56 -8.75 5.14
CA ASN A 324 -5.27 -9.20 6.50
C ASN A 324 -4.80 -10.65 6.42
N GLY A 325 -3.48 -10.85 6.34
CA GLY A 325 -2.89 -12.11 5.92
C GLY A 325 -3.36 -12.48 4.50
N VAL A 326 -3.99 -13.66 4.36
CA VAL A 326 -4.51 -14.17 3.08
C VAL A 326 -5.89 -13.59 2.74
N LYS A 327 -6.58 -12.97 3.70
CA LYS A 327 -7.96 -12.52 3.54
C LYS A 327 -8.04 -11.09 2.98
N ILE A 328 -8.82 -10.91 1.91
CA ILE A 328 -9.17 -9.58 1.39
C ILE A 328 -10.31 -9.00 2.23
N GLN A 329 -10.13 -7.76 2.65
CA GLN A 329 -11.10 -6.99 3.42
C GLN A 329 -11.15 -5.54 2.92
N LEU A 330 -12.10 -4.76 3.41
CA LEU A 330 -12.07 -3.32 3.34
C LEU A 330 -11.53 -2.76 4.65
N LYS A 331 -10.79 -1.67 4.59
CA LYS A 331 -10.24 -0.97 5.75
C LYS A 331 -10.53 0.52 5.66
N SER A 332 -10.86 1.16 6.77
CA SER A 332 -10.90 2.62 6.85
C SER A 332 -9.49 3.20 6.86
N GLY A 333 -9.26 4.19 6.01
CA GLY A 333 -8.15 5.14 6.14
C GLY A 333 -8.54 6.35 7.00
N PRO A 334 -7.61 7.29 7.24
CA PRO A 334 -7.81 8.45 8.12
C PRO A 334 -9.00 9.33 7.75
N CYS A 335 -9.28 9.43 6.44
CA CYS A 335 -10.35 10.26 5.90
C CYS A 335 -11.55 9.46 5.38
N SER A 336 -11.65 8.19 5.76
CA SER A 336 -12.80 7.35 5.42
C SER A 336 -13.92 7.54 6.43
N PHE A 337 -15.16 7.50 5.98
CA PHE A 337 -16.30 7.49 6.89
C PHE A 337 -17.45 6.69 6.29
N PHE A 338 -18.38 6.26 7.15
CA PHE A 338 -19.59 5.61 6.71
C PHE A 338 -20.84 6.23 7.33
N LYS A 339 -21.98 5.99 6.69
CA LYS A 339 -23.30 6.37 7.22
C LYS A 339 -24.17 5.13 7.35
N VAL A 340 -24.79 4.94 8.51
CA VAL A 340 -25.75 3.86 8.78
C VAL A 340 -27.10 4.22 8.18
N ILE A 341 -27.76 3.24 7.55
CA ILE A 341 -29.13 3.31 7.06
C ILE A 341 -29.90 2.18 7.72
N LYS A 342 -30.84 2.54 8.59
CA LYS A 342 -31.60 1.59 9.39
C LYS A 342 -32.47 0.68 8.53
N ALA A 343 -32.51 -0.61 8.88
CA ALA A 343 -33.47 -1.53 8.33
C ALA A 343 -34.90 -1.12 8.72
N ALA A 344 -35.87 -1.37 7.84
CA ALA A 344 -37.27 -1.17 8.19
C ALA A 344 -37.65 -2.18 9.27
N LYS A 345 -38.20 -1.70 10.40
CA LYS A 345 -38.75 -2.60 11.43
C LYS A 345 -39.98 -3.31 10.85
N PRO A 346 -40.14 -4.63 11.05
CA PRO A 346 -41.38 -5.30 10.71
C PRO A 346 -42.54 -4.65 11.50
N LYS A 347 -43.66 -4.39 10.82
CA LYS A 347 -44.90 -4.01 11.50
C LYS A 347 -45.29 -5.20 12.38
N THR A 348 -45.24 -5.02 13.69
CA THR A 348 -45.79 -5.99 14.63
C THR A 348 -47.30 -5.98 14.40
N ASP A 349 -47.84 -7.01 13.77
CA ASP A 349 -49.27 -7.25 13.77
C ASP A 349 -49.69 -7.49 15.22
N MET A 350 -50.26 -6.47 15.87
CA MET A 350 -51.09 -6.66 17.05
C MET A 350 -52.32 -7.45 16.59
N LYS A 351 -52.23 -8.77 16.65
CA LYS A 351 -53.41 -9.60 16.85
C LYS A 351 -53.91 -9.26 18.25
N SER A 352 -54.89 -8.37 18.32
CA SER A 352 -55.76 -8.23 19.48
C SER A 352 -56.48 -9.57 19.67
N VAL A 353 -56.06 -10.28 20.71
CA VAL A 353 -56.92 -11.26 21.39
C VAL A 353 -57.79 -10.44 22.33
N GLU A 354 -59.03 -10.20 21.92
CA GLU A 354 -60.25 -10.40 22.72
C GLU A 354 -61.50 -10.22 21.84
#